data_AF-A0A4Q3UWB5-F1
#
_entry.id   AF-A0A4Q3UWB5-F1
#
_cell.length_a   1.000
_cell.length_b   1.000
_cell.length_c   1.000
_cell.angle_alpha   90.00
_cell.angle_beta   90.00
_cell.angle_gamma   90.00
#
_symmetry.space_group_name_H-M   'P 1'
#
loop_
_entity.id
_entity.type
_entity.pdbx_description
1 polymer ?
#
loop_
_entity_poly.entity_id
_entity_poly.type
_entity_poly.pdbx_seq_one_letter_code
_entity_poly.pdbx_strand_id
1 'polypeptide(L)'
;MSKTVNIIGAGLVGSLLSIYLSKRGYNVTIYERRDDMRKVSGIAGRSINLALSDRGIRALEEVGAMDDIRSIAIPMHGRQMHYVDGSSPYQPYGMDGQYINSVSRGDLNKKLMDIAEENGVTIHFNKKLSGINWSNHEMQFDDGTTSVADLMFGSDGAYSAARLSHQLHHDRFQYQQYYIDFGYKELVIPAGENGSFLIEKNALHIWPRGNYMLIALPNMDGSFTCTLFFPFEGEISFASLDTPE
;
A
#
# COMPACT_ATOMS: atom_id res chain seq x y z
N MET A 1 30.19 -15.74 -7.58
CA MET A 1 28.77 -16.14 -7.60
C MET A 1 27.93 -14.91 -7.23
N SER A 2 26.72 -14.79 -7.78
CA SER A 2 25.77 -13.78 -7.32
C SER A 2 25.37 -14.06 -5.87
N LYS A 3 25.28 -13.02 -5.03
CA LYS A 3 24.82 -13.15 -3.64
C LYS A 3 23.32 -13.42 -3.60
N THR A 4 22.89 -14.27 -2.68
CA THR A 4 21.47 -14.58 -2.47
C THR A 4 20.83 -13.59 -1.50
N VAL A 5 19.59 -13.19 -1.77
CA VAL A 5 18.83 -12.28 -0.91
C VAL A 5 17.43 -12.83 -0.69
N ASN A 6 17.04 -12.94 0.58
CA ASN A 6 15.67 -13.25 0.96
C ASN A 6 14.94 -11.99 1.45
N ILE A 7 13.72 -11.79 0.98
CA ILE A 7 12.84 -10.67 1.37
C ILE A 7 11.57 -11.25 1.98
N ILE A 8 11.14 -10.76 3.13
CA ILE A 8 9.83 -11.12 3.71
C ILE A 8 8.80 -10.05 3.36
N GLY A 9 7.72 -10.48 2.72
CA GLY A 9 6.57 -9.67 2.30
C GLY A 9 6.64 -9.26 0.83
N ALA A 10 5.67 -9.71 0.02
CA ALA A 10 5.46 -9.27 -1.36
C ALA A 10 4.45 -8.11 -1.42
N GLY A 11 4.60 -7.15 -0.50
CA GLY A 11 3.89 -5.88 -0.55
C GLY A 11 4.63 -4.86 -1.43
N LEU A 12 4.08 -3.65 -1.52
CA LEU A 12 4.61 -2.57 -2.35
C LEU A 12 6.14 -2.38 -2.24
N VAL A 13 6.64 -2.30 -1.00
CA VAL A 13 8.06 -2.06 -0.73
C VAL A 13 8.91 -3.28 -1.05
N GLY A 14 8.48 -4.48 -0.66
CA GLY A 14 9.23 -5.71 -0.89
C GLY A 14 9.38 -6.04 -2.38
N SER A 15 8.27 -5.92 -3.12
CA SER A 15 8.26 -6.10 -4.57
C SER A 15 9.15 -5.06 -5.27
N LEU A 16 9.04 -3.77 -4.91
CA LEU A 16 9.91 -2.74 -5.50
C LEU A 16 11.40 -2.95 -5.17
N LEU A 17 11.73 -3.24 -3.91
CA LEU A 17 13.10 -3.54 -3.47
C LEU A 17 13.70 -4.72 -4.22
N SER A 18 12.90 -5.76 -4.49
CA SER A 18 13.34 -6.95 -5.20
C SER A 18 13.81 -6.63 -6.63
N ILE A 19 13.12 -5.72 -7.33
CA ILE A 19 13.48 -5.29 -8.68
C ILE A 19 14.83 -4.56 -8.63
N TYR A 20 15.00 -3.64 -7.67
CA TYR A 20 16.26 -2.93 -7.46
C TYR A 20 17.45 -3.86 -7.20
N LEU A 21 17.23 -4.92 -6.41
CA LEU A 21 18.27 -5.89 -6.09
C LEU A 21 18.56 -6.81 -7.28
N SER A 22 17.52 -7.29 -7.96
CA SER A 22 17.70 -8.13 -9.14
C SER A 22 18.48 -7.40 -10.25
N LYS A 23 18.14 -6.13 -10.54
CA LYS A 23 18.89 -5.30 -11.51
C LYS A 23 20.35 -5.04 -11.12
N ARG A 24 20.70 -5.18 -9.83
CA ARG A 24 22.09 -5.12 -9.35
C ARG A 24 22.81 -6.48 -9.39
N GLY A 25 22.16 -7.51 -9.93
CA GLY A 25 22.72 -8.83 -10.13
C GLY A 25 22.65 -9.76 -8.91
N TYR A 26 21.78 -9.47 -7.93
CA TYR A 26 21.50 -10.38 -6.81
C TYR A 26 20.48 -11.46 -7.21
N ASN A 27 20.59 -12.66 -6.62
CA ASN A 27 19.56 -13.69 -6.74
C ASN A 27 18.52 -13.49 -5.63
N VAL A 28 17.33 -13.02 -5.98
CA VAL A 28 16.33 -12.53 -5.01
C VAL A 28 15.13 -13.47 -4.92
N THR A 29 14.78 -13.82 -3.69
CA THR A 29 13.58 -14.59 -3.37
C THR A 29 12.72 -13.83 -2.36
N ILE A 30 11.43 -13.67 -2.65
CA ILE A 30 10.44 -13.09 -1.75
C ILE A 30 9.58 -14.20 -1.12
N TYR A 31 9.29 -14.08 0.16
CA TYR A 31 8.35 -14.94 0.88
C TYR A 31 7.15 -14.11 1.35
N GLU A 32 5.95 -14.45 0.87
CA GLU A 32 4.69 -13.77 1.21
C GLU A 32 3.79 -14.70 2.01
N ARG A 33 3.22 -14.18 3.09
CA ARG A 33 2.32 -14.93 3.97
C ARG A 33 0.99 -15.28 3.29
N ARG A 34 0.46 -14.37 2.47
CA ARG A 34 -0.84 -14.53 1.82
C ARG A 34 -0.75 -15.38 0.55
N ASP A 35 -1.91 -15.79 0.06
CA ASP A 35 -2.07 -16.29 -1.30
C ASP A 35 -1.69 -15.23 -2.35
N ASP A 36 -1.45 -15.70 -3.57
CA ASP A 36 -1.20 -14.83 -4.72
C ASP A 36 -2.46 -14.03 -5.08
N MET A 37 -2.44 -12.74 -4.74
CA MET A 37 -3.55 -11.83 -4.98
C MET A 37 -3.86 -11.58 -6.47
N ARG A 38 -3.00 -12.03 -7.38
CA ARG A 38 -3.26 -12.01 -8.83
C ARG A 38 -4.19 -13.14 -9.26
N LYS A 39 -4.28 -14.22 -8.47
CA LYS A 39 -5.04 -15.44 -8.79
C LYS A 39 -6.34 -15.56 -8.01
N VAL A 40 -6.42 -14.92 -6.84
CA VAL A 40 -7.61 -14.97 -5.98
C VAL A 40 -8.58 -13.86 -6.38
N SER A 41 -9.79 -14.24 -6.81
CA SER A 41 -10.92 -13.31 -6.92
C SER A 41 -11.47 -13.04 -5.51
N GLY A 42 -11.37 -11.80 -5.04
CA GLY A 42 -12.04 -11.39 -3.81
C GLY A 42 -11.29 -11.68 -2.52
N ILE A 43 -10.15 -11.01 -2.33
CA ILE A 43 -9.77 -10.56 -0.99
C ILE A 43 -9.82 -9.04 -1.02
N ALA A 44 -10.90 -8.49 -0.47
CA ALA A 44 -10.98 -7.12 -0.02
C ALA A 44 -9.97 -6.94 1.12
N GLY A 45 -8.69 -6.85 0.77
CA GLY A 45 -7.75 -6.16 1.63
C GLY A 45 -8.28 -4.74 1.81
N ARG A 46 -8.10 -4.16 2.99
CA ARG A 46 -8.27 -2.73 3.26
C ARG A 46 -7.41 -1.93 2.28
N SER A 47 -7.95 -1.68 1.11
CA SER A 47 -7.21 -1.26 -0.08
C SER A 47 -7.76 0.07 -0.53
N ILE A 48 -7.64 1.05 0.36
CA ILE A 48 -7.64 2.46 -0.01
C ILE A 48 -6.76 2.68 -1.25
N ASN A 49 -7.24 3.54 -2.13
CA ASN A 49 -6.36 4.12 -3.15
C ASN A 49 -5.21 4.86 -2.46
N LEU A 50 -4.09 4.91 -3.16
CA LEU A 50 -2.90 5.61 -2.72
C LEU A 50 -2.71 6.88 -3.54
N ALA A 51 -2.29 7.93 -2.84
CA ALA A 51 -1.76 9.14 -3.44
C ALA A 51 -0.28 8.92 -3.79
N LEU A 52 0.01 8.50 -5.02
CA LEU A 52 1.36 8.36 -5.53
C LEU A 52 1.92 9.73 -5.93
N SER A 53 2.96 10.18 -5.23
CA SER A 53 3.61 11.48 -5.42
C SER A 53 5.07 11.34 -5.88
N ASP A 54 5.74 12.47 -6.10
CA ASP A 54 7.12 12.57 -6.63
C ASP A 54 8.10 11.53 -6.06
N ARG A 55 8.15 11.31 -4.74
CA ARG A 55 9.08 10.32 -4.15
C ARG A 55 8.80 8.89 -4.59
N GLY A 56 7.53 8.49 -4.65
CA GLY A 56 7.14 7.16 -5.11
C GLY A 56 7.35 7.01 -6.61
N ILE A 57 7.04 8.06 -7.38
CA ILE A 57 7.26 8.11 -8.84
C ILE A 57 8.75 7.93 -9.15
N ARG A 58 9.64 8.68 -8.50
CA ARG A 58 11.10 8.56 -8.70
C ARG A 58 11.61 7.16 -8.42
N ALA A 59 11.14 6.53 -7.34
CA ALA A 59 11.55 5.16 -7.01
C ALA A 59 11.08 4.15 -8.08
N LEU A 60 9.92 4.37 -8.69
CA LEU A 60 9.42 3.55 -9.81
C LEU A 60 10.20 3.83 -11.11
N GLU A 61 10.57 5.09 -11.38
CA GLU A 61 11.35 5.50 -12.55
C GLU A 61 12.75 4.89 -12.53
N GLU A 62 13.43 4.87 -11.38
CA GLU A 62 14.76 4.26 -11.24
C GLU A 62 14.80 2.77 -11.57
N VAL A 63 13.68 2.06 -11.41
CA VAL A 63 13.54 0.66 -11.83
C VAL A 63 12.82 0.51 -13.17
N GLY A 64 12.47 1.59 -13.85
CA GLY A 64 11.77 1.56 -15.14
C GLY A 64 10.35 0.98 -15.07
N ALA A 65 9.71 1.01 -13.89
CA ALA A 65 8.35 0.49 -13.69
C ALA A 65 7.28 1.56 -13.86
N MET A 66 7.66 2.84 -13.90
CA MET A 66 6.70 3.94 -13.85
C MET A 66 5.75 3.98 -15.06
N ASP A 67 6.22 3.58 -16.25
CA ASP A 67 5.38 3.56 -17.46
C ASP A 67 4.24 2.55 -17.34
N ASP A 68 4.50 1.36 -16.79
CA ASP A 68 3.48 0.38 -16.46
C ASP A 68 2.48 0.92 -15.42
N ILE A 69 2.98 1.56 -14.37
CA ILE A 69 2.14 2.12 -13.30
C ILE A 69 1.28 3.29 -13.81
N ARG A 70 1.79 4.08 -14.76
CA ARG A 70 1.06 5.22 -15.33
C ARG A 70 -0.26 4.80 -15.98
N SER A 71 -0.32 3.60 -16.57
CA SER A 71 -1.52 3.07 -17.21
C SER A 71 -2.69 2.79 -16.24
N ILE A 72 -2.40 2.64 -14.95
CA ILE A 72 -3.37 2.33 -13.89
C ILE A 72 -3.54 3.49 -12.89
N ALA A 73 -3.07 4.68 -13.25
CA ALA A 73 -3.01 5.83 -12.38
C ALA A 73 -3.76 7.02 -12.96
N ILE A 74 -4.52 7.73 -12.12
CA ILE A 74 -5.27 8.93 -12.52
C ILE A 74 -4.58 10.17 -11.94
N PRO A 75 -4.18 11.15 -12.77
CA PRO A 75 -3.56 12.37 -12.27
C PRO A 75 -4.59 13.23 -11.53
N MET A 76 -4.21 13.74 -10.37
CA MET A 76 -4.98 14.67 -9.55
C MET A 76 -4.20 15.97 -9.42
N HIS A 77 -4.71 17.02 -10.06
CA HIS A 77 -4.03 18.33 -10.17
C HIS A 77 -4.24 19.22 -8.95
N GLY A 78 -5.20 18.88 -8.09
CA GLY A 78 -5.53 19.66 -6.91
C GLY A 78 -6.50 18.95 -6.00
N ARG A 79 -7.03 19.72 -5.05
CA ARG A 79 -7.99 19.30 -4.05
C ARG A 79 -9.33 19.96 -4.35
N GLN A 80 -10.38 19.17 -4.41
CA GLN A 80 -11.75 19.68 -4.43
C GLN A 80 -12.27 19.66 -3.00
N MET A 81 -12.44 20.83 -2.39
CA MET A 81 -12.96 20.94 -1.01
C MET A 81 -14.49 20.92 -1.03
N HIS A 82 -15.13 20.28 -0.04
CA HIS A 82 -16.59 20.21 0.08
C HIS A 82 -17.03 20.62 1.48
N TYR A 83 -17.44 21.89 1.61
CA TYR A 83 -17.81 22.49 2.89
C TYR A 83 -19.30 22.28 3.23
N VAL A 84 -19.65 22.54 4.49
CA VAL A 84 -21.02 22.35 5.01
C VAL A 84 -22.00 23.38 4.43
N ASP A 85 -21.53 24.57 4.08
CA ASP A 85 -22.32 25.62 3.43
C ASP A 85 -22.61 25.34 1.95
N GLY A 86 -22.17 24.19 1.44
CA GLY A 86 -22.32 23.78 0.04
C GLY A 86 -21.26 24.36 -0.91
N SER A 87 -20.36 25.21 -0.41
CA SER A 87 -19.26 25.72 -1.23
C SER A 87 -18.26 24.61 -1.56
N SER A 88 -17.73 24.66 -2.78
CA SER A 88 -16.77 23.67 -3.25
C SER A 88 -15.60 24.30 -4.03
N PRO A 89 -14.66 24.97 -3.34
CA PRO A 89 -13.51 25.56 -4.01
C PRO A 89 -12.49 24.50 -4.43
N TYR A 90 -11.93 24.70 -5.61
CA TYR A 90 -10.79 23.94 -6.12
C TYR A 90 -9.48 24.59 -5.68
N GLN A 91 -8.52 23.78 -5.24
CA GLN A 91 -7.21 24.21 -4.78
C GLN A 91 -6.12 23.42 -5.52
N PRO A 92 -5.40 24.02 -6.49
CA PRO A 92 -4.31 23.32 -7.17
C PRO A 92 -3.21 22.93 -6.18
N TYR A 93 -2.50 21.83 -6.44
CA TYR A 93 -1.40 21.39 -5.58
C TYR A 93 -0.20 22.33 -5.62
N GLY A 94 0.04 22.95 -6.77
CA GLY A 94 1.19 23.82 -7.02
C GLY A 94 1.07 24.51 -8.37
N MET A 95 2.21 24.69 -9.04
CA MET A 95 2.26 25.28 -10.38
C MET A 95 1.71 24.32 -11.43
N ASP A 96 1.41 24.84 -12.61
CA ASP A 96 0.95 24.05 -13.75
C ASP A 96 1.88 22.85 -14.02
N GLY A 97 1.28 21.67 -14.18
CA GLY A 97 2.00 20.41 -14.38
C GLY A 97 2.38 19.66 -13.10
N GLN A 98 2.23 20.24 -11.91
CA GLN A 98 2.43 19.53 -10.64
C GLN A 98 1.15 18.81 -10.20
N TYR A 99 1.22 17.49 -10.07
CA TYR A 99 0.11 16.65 -9.66
C TYR A 99 0.59 15.46 -8.82
N ILE A 100 -0.35 14.85 -8.11
CA ILE A 100 -0.18 13.49 -7.56
C ILE A 100 -1.06 12.54 -8.36
N ASN A 101 -0.89 11.24 -8.20
CA ASN A 101 -1.74 10.25 -8.88
C ASN A 101 -2.55 9.45 -7.87
N SER A 102 -3.80 9.17 -8.20
CA SER A 102 -4.59 8.12 -7.56
C SER A 102 -4.24 6.79 -8.21
N VAL A 103 -3.88 5.80 -7.40
CA VAL A 103 -3.64 4.43 -7.85
C VAL A 103 -4.24 3.44 -6.86
N SER A 104 -4.90 2.40 -7.37
CA SER A 104 -5.36 1.28 -6.55
C SER A 104 -4.16 0.59 -5.90
N ARG A 105 -4.18 0.43 -4.57
CA ARG A 105 -3.11 -0.26 -3.86
C ARG A 105 -2.96 -1.70 -4.31
N GLY A 106 -4.08 -2.38 -4.56
CA GLY A 106 -4.10 -3.76 -5.02
C GLY A 106 -3.45 -3.89 -6.40
N ASP A 107 -3.82 -3.04 -7.34
CA ASP A 107 -3.33 -3.13 -8.71
C ASP A 107 -1.88 -2.68 -8.84
N LEU A 108 -1.47 -1.66 -8.06
CA LEU A 108 -0.06 -1.31 -7.92
C LEU A 108 0.77 -2.49 -7.39
N ASN A 109 0.28 -3.21 -6.38
CA ASN A 109 1.02 -4.35 -5.82
C ASN A 109 1.14 -5.50 -6.82
N LYS A 110 0.03 -5.86 -7.48
CA LYS A 110 0.01 -6.90 -8.52
C LYS A 110 1.01 -6.56 -9.63
N LYS A 111 0.97 -5.32 -10.13
CA LYS A 111 1.87 -4.89 -11.20
C LYS A 111 3.34 -4.92 -10.77
N LEU A 112 3.66 -4.50 -9.55
CA LEU A 112 5.03 -4.60 -9.01
C LEU A 112 5.50 -6.05 -8.84
N MET A 113 4.61 -6.97 -8.47
CA MET A 113 4.93 -8.40 -8.40
C MET A 113 5.21 -8.98 -9.80
N ASP A 114 4.41 -8.62 -10.80
CA ASP A 114 4.63 -9.04 -12.19
C ASP A 114 6.00 -8.55 -12.68
N ILE A 115 6.31 -7.26 -12.51
CA ILE A 115 7.60 -6.67 -12.90
C ILE A 115 8.76 -7.33 -12.14
N ALA A 116 8.58 -7.68 -10.86
CA ALA A 116 9.59 -8.40 -10.10
C ALA A 116 9.91 -9.77 -10.73
N GLU A 117 8.89 -10.58 -11.02
CA GLU A 117 9.05 -11.89 -11.66
C GLU A 117 9.65 -11.78 -13.07
N GLU A 118 9.26 -10.77 -13.85
CA GLU A 118 9.86 -10.45 -15.16
C GLU A 118 11.36 -10.11 -15.05
N ASN A 119 11.78 -9.54 -13.92
CA ASN A 119 13.19 -9.30 -13.60
C ASN A 119 13.86 -10.52 -12.92
N GLY A 120 13.26 -11.71 -12.98
CA GLY A 120 13.87 -12.95 -12.48
C GLY A 120 13.79 -13.15 -10.96
N VAL A 121 12.98 -12.35 -10.26
CA VAL A 121 12.71 -12.55 -8.82
C VAL A 121 11.79 -13.74 -8.64
N THR A 122 12.09 -14.60 -7.66
CA THR A 122 11.19 -15.71 -7.29
C THR A 122 10.29 -15.30 -6.13
N ILE A 123 8.97 -15.53 -6.22
CA ILE A 123 8.03 -15.23 -5.14
C ILE A 123 7.38 -16.53 -4.64
N HIS A 124 7.52 -16.81 -3.34
CA HIS A 124 6.86 -17.92 -2.66
C HIS A 124 5.72 -17.40 -1.77
N PHE A 125 4.48 -17.75 -2.14
CA PHE A 125 3.27 -17.44 -1.37
C PHE A 125 3.02 -18.49 -0.29
N ASN A 126 2.10 -18.19 0.64
CA ASN A 126 1.76 -19.06 1.78
C ASN A 126 2.97 -19.38 2.68
N LYS A 127 3.88 -18.41 2.82
CA LYS A 127 5.10 -18.51 3.63
C LYS A 127 5.08 -17.48 4.74
N LYS A 128 4.48 -17.84 5.88
CA LYS A 128 4.46 -16.98 7.06
C LYS A 128 5.76 -17.15 7.84
N LEU A 129 6.53 -16.08 7.96
CA LEU A 129 7.71 -16.07 8.83
C LEU A 129 7.30 -16.36 10.29
N SER A 130 7.91 -17.38 10.88
CA SER A 130 7.72 -17.80 12.27
C SER A 130 8.94 -17.50 13.14
N GLY A 131 10.14 -17.45 12.55
CA GLY A 131 11.38 -17.18 13.26
C GLY A 131 12.53 -16.81 12.34
N ILE A 132 13.62 -16.30 12.93
CA ILE A 132 14.89 -16.05 12.25
C ILE A 132 15.99 -16.61 13.14
N ASN A 133 16.83 -17.50 12.60
CA ASN A 133 18.10 -17.85 13.22
C ASN A 133 19.18 -16.88 12.73
N TRP A 134 19.56 -15.97 13.62
CA TRP A 134 20.50 -14.89 13.32
C TRP A 134 21.94 -15.37 13.10
N SER A 135 22.31 -16.54 13.64
CA SER A 135 23.68 -17.06 13.53
C SER A 135 24.04 -17.55 12.13
N ASN A 136 23.05 -18.02 11.36
CA ASN A 136 23.24 -18.62 10.04
C ASN A 136 22.39 -17.93 8.94
N HIS A 137 21.75 -16.79 9.25
CA HIS A 137 20.85 -16.07 8.35
C HIS A 137 19.72 -16.94 7.77
N GLU A 138 19.14 -17.80 8.61
CA GLU A 138 18.04 -18.68 8.23
C GLU A 138 16.68 -18.09 8.63
N MET A 139 15.79 -17.96 7.66
CA MET A 139 14.37 -17.69 7.88
C MET A 139 13.61 -18.99 8.09
N GLN A 140 12.71 -19.00 9.06
CA GLN A 140 11.87 -20.15 9.41
C GLN A 140 10.41 -19.80 9.16
N PHE A 141 9.66 -20.74 8.58
CA PHE A 141 8.26 -20.56 8.22
C PHE A 141 7.34 -21.45 9.07
N ASP A 142 6.05 -21.13 9.14
CA ASP A 142 5.08 -21.86 9.96
C ASP A 142 4.72 -23.25 9.42
N ASP A 143 5.01 -23.52 8.14
CA ASP A 143 4.91 -24.84 7.53
C ASP A 143 6.12 -25.75 7.80
N GLY A 144 7.07 -25.29 8.61
CA GLY A 144 8.30 -26.01 8.96
C GLY A 144 9.41 -25.93 7.93
N THR A 145 9.21 -25.24 6.80
CA THR A 145 10.29 -25.00 5.83
C THR A 145 11.22 -23.89 6.32
N THR A 146 12.46 -23.88 5.80
CA THR A 146 13.46 -22.86 6.09
C THR A 146 14.13 -22.36 4.80
N SER A 147 14.78 -21.20 4.87
CA SER A 147 15.57 -20.65 3.77
C SER A 147 16.75 -19.83 4.28
N VAL A 148 17.92 -20.03 3.68
CA VAL A 148 19.18 -19.35 4.02
C VAL A 148 19.59 -18.44 2.88
N ALA A 149 20.04 -17.22 3.21
CA ALA A 149 20.57 -16.29 2.23
C ALA A 149 21.73 -15.46 2.79
N ASP A 150 22.55 -14.88 1.90
CA ASP A 150 23.63 -13.97 2.30
C ASP A 150 23.08 -12.71 2.97
N LEU A 151 21.91 -12.24 2.54
CA LEU A 151 21.23 -11.05 3.06
C LEU A 151 19.73 -11.31 3.26
N MET A 152 19.16 -10.62 4.25
CA MET A 152 17.76 -10.72 4.63
C MET A 152 17.14 -9.33 4.76
N PHE A 153 15.96 -9.12 4.18
CA PHE A 153 15.20 -7.87 4.30
C PHE A 153 13.79 -8.12 4.83
N GLY A 154 13.40 -7.36 5.85
CA GLY A 154 12.02 -7.34 6.37
C GLY A 154 11.21 -6.22 5.73
N SER A 155 10.23 -6.59 4.90
CA SER A 155 9.26 -5.66 4.26
C SER A 155 7.80 -6.08 4.52
N ASP A 156 7.57 -6.74 5.64
CA ASP A 156 6.32 -7.39 6.08
C ASP A 156 5.34 -6.47 6.82
N GLY A 157 5.53 -5.16 6.66
CA GLY A 157 4.56 -4.13 7.01
C GLY A 157 4.55 -3.72 8.49
N ALA A 158 3.47 -3.03 8.89
CA ALA A 158 3.37 -2.41 10.21
C ALA A 158 3.50 -3.42 11.37
N TYR A 159 2.96 -4.63 11.21
CA TYR A 159 3.03 -5.73 12.20
C TYR A 159 4.12 -6.75 11.85
N SER A 160 5.31 -6.25 11.53
CA SER A 160 6.45 -7.03 11.07
C SER A 160 6.88 -8.10 12.07
N ALA A 161 6.88 -9.35 11.62
CA ALA A 161 7.46 -10.49 12.33
C ALA A 161 9.00 -10.41 12.32
N ALA A 162 9.60 -9.91 11.24
CA ALA A 162 11.04 -9.70 11.16
C ALA A 162 11.53 -8.69 12.21
N ARG A 163 10.80 -7.57 12.40
CA ARG A 163 11.08 -6.57 13.43
C ARG A 163 10.93 -7.15 14.83
N LEU A 164 9.86 -7.90 15.09
CA LEU A 164 9.65 -8.55 16.39
C LEU A 164 10.78 -9.54 16.70
N SER A 165 11.18 -10.36 15.71
CA SER A 165 12.31 -11.28 15.87
C SER A 165 13.60 -10.51 16.21
N HIS A 166 13.87 -9.40 15.51
CA HIS A 166 15.06 -8.58 15.78
C HIS A 166 15.03 -7.96 17.19
N GLN A 167 13.85 -7.49 17.64
CA GLN A 167 13.66 -6.94 18.99
C GLN A 167 13.98 -7.94 20.09
N LEU A 168 13.59 -9.20 19.93
CA LEU A 168 13.75 -10.23 20.97
C LEU A 168 15.17 -10.80 21.05
N HIS A 169 15.99 -10.65 20.01
CA HIS A 169 17.30 -11.30 19.90
C HIS A 169 18.49 -10.34 19.92
N HIS A 170 18.26 -9.03 20.01
CA HIS A 170 19.32 -8.03 20.02
C HIS A 170 19.15 -7.01 21.14
N ASP A 171 20.24 -6.70 21.82
CA ASP A 171 20.29 -5.67 22.84
C ASP A 171 20.20 -4.26 22.22
N ARG A 172 19.77 -3.30 23.04
CA ARG A 172 19.72 -1.86 22.70
C ARG A 172 18.81 -1.53 21.50
N PHE A 173 17.80 -2.37 21.25
CA PHE A 173 16.75 -2.06 20.27
C PHE A 173 15.67 -1.16 20.89
N GLN A 174 15.50 0.05 20.36
CA GLN A 174 14.45 0.96 20.80
C GLN A 174 13.18 0.79 19.96
N TYR A 175 12.03 0.70 20.62
CA TYR A 175 10.73 0.54 19.96
C TYR A 175 9.63 1.29 20.69
N GLN A 176 8.73 1.90 19.94
CA GLN A 176 7.50 2.48 20.45
C GLN A 176 6.35 2.15 19.49
N GLN A 177 5.19 1.80 20.06
CA GLN A 177 3.94 1.60 19.34
C GLN A 177 2.83 2.29 20.11
N TYR A 178 2.03 3.09 19.42
CA TYR A 178 0.80 3.66 19.94
C TYR A 178 -0.27 3.58 18.86
N TYR A 179 -1.52 3.48 19.30
CA TYR A 179 -2.69 3.56 18.43
C TYR A 179 -3.27 4.96 18.55
N ILE A 180 -3.73 5.52 17.44
CA ILE A 180 -4.45 6.79 17.43
C ILE A 180 -5.92 6.54 17.74
N ASP A 181 -6.60 7.54 18.29
CA ASP A 181 -8.01 7.45 18.71
C ASP A 181 -9.02 7.51 17.54
N PHE A 182 -8.51 7.33 16.31
CA PHE A 182 -9.24 7.42 15.06
C PHE A 182 -9.20 6.09 14.29
N GLY A 183 -10.37 5.68 13.82
CA GLY A 183 -10.50 4.60 12.84
C GLY A 183 -10.67 5.14 11.42
N TYR A 184 -10.80 4.21 10.48
CA TYR A 184 -11.30 4.54 9.15
C TYR A 184 -12.28 3.48 8.63
N LYS A 185 -13.17 3.92 7.74
CA LYS A 185 -14.06 3.05 6.97
C LYS A 185 -14.00 3.44 5.50
N GLU A 186 -13.92 2.43 4.63
CA GLU A 186 -14.00 2.60 3.19
C GLU A 186 -15.48 2.64 2.76
N LEU A 187 -15.81 3.62 1.93
CA LEU A 187 -17.11 3.78 1.26
C LEU A 187 -16.86 3.91 -0.25
N VAL A 188 -17.89 3.75 -1.06
CA VAL A 188 -17.75 3.82 -2.52
C VAL A 188 -18.76 4.82 -3.07
N ILE A 189 -18.28 5.76 -3.89
CA ILE A 189 -19.15 6.47 -4.84
C ILE A 189 -19.13 5.63 -6.11
N PRO A 190 -20.27 5.06 -6.54
CA PRO A 190 -20.31 4.18 -7.69
C PRO A 190 -19.97 4.94 -8.98
N ALA A 191 -19.56 4.20 -9.99
CA ALA A 191 -19.50 4.74 -11.34
C ALA A 191 -20.91 5.07 -11.84
N GLY A 192 -21.02 6.12 -12.66
CA GLY A 192 -22.25 6.43 -13.38
C GLY A 192 -22.46 5.51 -14.59
N GLU A 193 -23.45 5.86 -15.43
CA GLU A 193 -23.74 5.11 -16.64
C GLU A 193 -22.49 4.95 -17.53
N ASN A 194 -22.28 3.74 -18.04
CA ASN A 194 -21.12 3.39 -18.90
C ASN A 194 -19.74 3.69 -18.27
N GLY A 195 -19.61 3.68 -16.94
CA GLY A 195 -18.34 3.93 -16.27
C GLY A 195 -17.97 5.42 -16.20
N SER A 196 -18.94 6.32 -16.36
CA SER A 196 -18.70 7.76 -16.23
C SER A 196 -18.37 8.14 -14.79
N PHE A 197 -17.51 9.14 -14.59
CA PHE A 197 -17.25 9.72 -13.27
C PHE A 197 -18.41 10.63 -12.85
N LEU A 198 -18.91 10.44 -11.63
CA LEU A 198 -20.01 11.25 -11.08
C LEU A 198 -19.56 12.61 -10.51
N ILE A 199 -18.26 12.77 -10.26
CA ILE A 199 -17.61 13.98 -9.78
C ILE A 199 -16.25 14.17 -10.48
N GLU A 200 -15.58 15.31 -10.28
CA GLU A 200 -14.31 15.65 -10.93
C GLU A 200 -13.23 14.56 -10.71
N LYS A 201 -12.83 13.86 -11.78
CA LYS A 201 -11.89 12.74 -11.68
C LYS A 201 -10.45 13.17 -11.44
N ASN A 202 -10.08 14.40 -11.81
CA ASN A 202 -8.71 14.87 -11.74
C ASN A 202 -8.43 15.71 -10.47
N ALA A 203 -9.14 15.40 -9.38
CA ALA A 203 -8.97 16.04 -8.07
C ALA A 203 -9.03 15.02 -6.93
N LEU A 204 -8.34 15.33 -5.83
CA LEU A 204 -8.57 14.70 -4.53
C LEU A 204 -9.76 15.39 -3.86
N HIS A 205 -10.85 14.68 -3.63
CA HIS A 205 -12.01 15.27 -2.97
C HIS A 205 -11.88 15.19 -1.45
N ILE A 206 -12.22 16.27 -0.73
CA ILE A 206 -12.08 16.36 0.73
C ILE A 206 -13.33 17.03 1.33
N TRP A 207 -13.99 16.35 2.27
CA TRP A 207 -15.06 16.89 3.10
C TRP A 207 -14.54 17.06 4.55
N PRO A 208 -14.00 18.23 4.90
CA PRO A 208 -13.52 18.47 6.26
C PRO A 208 -14.68 18.78 7.21
N ARG A 209 -14.66 18.24 8.43
CA ARG A 209 -15.67 18.47 9.48
C ARG A 209 -15.05 18.79 10.84
N GLY A 210 -13.82 19.30 10.84
CA GLY A 210 -13.05 19.58 12.04
C GLY A 210 -12.46 18.30 12.61
N ASN A 211 -13.19 17.65 13.52
CA ASN A 211 -12.72 16.44 14.21
C ASN A 211 -12.83 15.17 13.36
N TYR A 212 -13.38 15.22 12.15
CA TYR A 212 -13.41 14.10 11.22
C TYR A 212 -13.39 14.58 9.79
N MET A 213 -13.12 13.68 8.85
CA MET A 213 -13.08 14.00 7.43
C MET A 213 -13.37 12.80 6.55
N LEU A 214 -13.95 13.06 5.39
CA LEU A 214 -14.04 12.10 4.29
C LEU A 214 -13.12 12.57 3.17
N ILE A 215 -12.36 11.65 2.58
CA ILE A 215 -11.66 11.90 1.31
C ILE A 215 -12.17 10.93 0.25
N ALA A 216 -12.11 11.31 -1.02
CA ALA A 216 -12.39 10.39 -2.13
C ALA A 216 -11.31 10.48 -3.22
N LEU A 217 -10.87 9.31 -3.67
CA LEU A 217 -9.89 9.15 -4.73
C LEU A 217 -10.53 8.42 -5.93
N PRO A 218 -10.28 8.87 -7.16
CA PRO A 218 -10.86 8.30 -8.37
C PRO A 218 -10.28 6.92 -8.69
N ASN A 219 -11.10 6.05 -9.26
CA ASN A 219 -10.74 4.73 -9.82
C ASN A 219 -10.87 4.72 -11.34
N MET A 220 -10.16 3.81 -12.00
CA MET A 220 -10.18 3.69 -13.47
C MET A 220 -11.54 3.28 -14.05
N ASP A 221 -12.41 2.67 -13.25
CA ASP A 221 -13.75 2.21 -13.63
C ASP A 221 -14.84 3.30 -13.52
N GLY A 222 -14.48 4.53 -13.15
CA GLY A 222 -15.40 5.64 -12.96
C GLY A 222 -15.91 5.82 -11.52
N SER A 223 -15.63 4.86 -10.63
CA SER A 223 -15.98 4.95 -9.21
C SER A 223 -14.98 5.79 -8.42
N PHE A 224 -15.29 6.08 -7.15
CA PHE A 224 -14.33 6.62 -6.20
C PHE A 224 -14.31 5.78 -4.93
N THR A 225 -13.10 5.51 -4.44
CA THR A 225 -12.89 4.95 -3.11
C THR A 225 -12.85 6.10 -2.12
N CYS A 226 -13.81 6.13 -1.20
CA CYS A 226 -13.88 7.12 -0.14
C CYS A 226 -13.36 6.55 1.17
N THR A 227 -12.62 7.35 1.94
CA THR A 227 -12.11 6.97 3.25
C THR A 227 -12.62 7.96 4.28
N LEU A 228 -13.53 7.50 5.15
CA LEU A 228 -13.99 8.26 6.31
C LEU A 228 -13.01 8.04 7.44
N PHE A 229 -12.38 9.09 7.93
CA PHE A 229 -11.59 9.10 9.16
C PHE A 229 -12.47 9.62 10.29
N PHE A 230 -12.68 8.81 11.32
CA PHE A 230 -13.66 9.09 12.37
C PHE A 230 -13.15 8.63 13.74
N PRO A 231 -13.45 9.36 14.84
CA PRO A 231 -13.07 8.93 16.18
C PRO A 231 -13.69 7.57 16.51
N PHE A 232 -13.00 6.76 17.31
CA PHE A 232 -13.61 5.53 17.83
C PHE A 232 -14.72 5.81 18.85
N GLU A 233 -14.48 6.78 19.74
CA GLU A 233 -15.38 7.15 20.85
C GLU A 233 -15.72 8.64 20.86
N GLY A 234 -16.77 9.02 21.60
CA GLY A 234 -17.30 10.38 21.70
C GLY A 234 -18.70 10.55 21.10
N GLU A 235 -19.25 11.76 21.18
CA GLU A 235 -20.61 12.08 20.68
C GLU A 235 -20.76 11.82 19.18
N ILE A 236 -19.75 12.22 18.39
CA ILE A 236 -19.68 12.04 16.94
C ILE A 236 -18.53 11.06 16.64
N SER A 237 -18.82 9.75 16.68
CA SER A 237 -17.81 8.69 16.62
C SER A 237 -18.36 7.35 16.11
N PHE A 238 -17.51 6.38 15.82
CA PHE A 238 -17.96 5.04 15.42
C PHE A 238 -18.83 4.38 16.49
N ALA A 239 -18.56 4.63 17.79
CA ALA A 239 -19.36 4.08 18.88
C ALA A 239 -20.78 4.65 18.95
N SER A 240 -21.04 5.82 18.36
CA SER A 240 -22.39 6.39 18.28
C SER A 240 -23.16 6.00 17.02
N LEU A 241 -22.57 5.20 16.12
CA LEU A 241 -23.27 4.57 15.00
C LEU A 241 -23.92 3.27 15.50
N ASP A 242 -25.06 3.39 16.17
CA ASP A 242 -25.83 2.28 16.76
C ASP A 242 -27.09 1.91 15.96
N THR A 243 -27.27 2.55 14.80
CA THR A 243 -28.33 2.21 13.85
C THR A 243 -27.97 0.94 13.06
N PRO A 244 -28.96 0.08 12.71
CA PRO A 244 -28.74 -1.07 11.84
C PRO A 244 -28.24 -0.69 10.44
N GLU A 245 -28.56 0.52 9.97
CA GLU A 245 -28.02 1.15 8.75
C GLU A 245 -26.75 1.96 9.03
#